data_AF-A0AAN8ILY4-F1
#
_entry.id   AF-A0AAN8ILY4-F1
#
_cell.length_a   1.000
_cell.length_b   1.000
_cell.length_c   1.000
_cell.angle_alpha   90.00
_cell.angle_beta   90.00
_cell.angle_gamma   90.00
#
_symmetry.space_group_name_H-M   'P 1'
#
loop_
_entity.id
_entity.type
_entity.pdbx_description
1 polymer ?
#
loop_
_entity_poly.entity_id
_entity_poly.type
_entity_poly.pdbx_seq_one_letter_code
_entity_poly.pdbx_strand_id
1 'polypeptide(L)'
;MPLLSLPVELLNYVYRDLSNDVPDRDAITGLHSLCLTSRRLHDSAKPHLYHNIDLGQCRILPLLLTLRKDSSLASKVKKLQVNQSWNCNYVKAGMILHQTGVLPKLPETHDLPSILTLQADMIDFILSLLPAVEEIDFELNPLGQFYNSRHSYNMPGLHSLKFSNKESNEHLHIEILHELLQAPSLHDLTIATPSPIRILEPLDYAALTSLKELNLYTASMEPDALEDLIRSCPSLESLTYETIAYDMYLGIRPAMPSEIITALQSRKKTLRKLNLTFHSFDYMDVDNDVTHFGDCITDLRYLTKLEELNVPSSILPNTWIVEEMAEEIHPDLQLPTSLKKLEITRVHEGSLPMLGDLSRMVPHDLPNLKNIKLVMSERNEVVESVKQDFVKLGVNVKITSLQ
;
A
#
# COMPACT_ATOMS: atom_id res chain seq x y z
N MET A 1 -42.63 1.81 14.73
CA MET A 1 -42.66 3.29 14.73
C MET A 1 -42.40 3.78 13.31
N PRO A 2 -43.13 4.79 12.81
CA PRO A 2 -42.81 5.40 11.52
C PRO A 2 -41.36 5.92 11.50
N LEU A 3 -40.57 5.63 10.47
CA LEU A 3 -39.20 6.15 10.33
C LEU A 3 -39.14 7.69 10.44
N LEU A 4 -40.18 8.37 9.95
CA LEU A 4 -40.32 9.84 10.02
C LEU A 4 -40.53 10.38 11.43
N SER A 5 -40.89 9.55 12.41
CA SER A 5 -41.04 9.98 13.81
C SER A 5 -39.76 9.81 14.63
N LEU A 6 -38.69 9.24 14.06
CA LEU A 6 -37.42 9.10 14.76
C LEU A 6 -36.72 10.47 14.92
N PRO A 7 -36.03 10.72 16.05
CA PRO A 7 -35.06 11.80 16.19
C PRO A 7 -34.00 11.77 15.09
N VAL A 8 -33.49 12.94 14.70
CA VAL A 8 -32.48 13.08 13.62
C VAL A 8 -31.19 12.36 14.00
N GLU A 9 -30.87 12.32 15.29
CA GLU A 9 -29.71 11.64 15.87
C GLU A 9 -29.78 10.13 15.64
N LEU A 10 -30.97 9.53 15.80
CA LEU A 10 -31.18 8.10 15.54
C LEU A 10 -31.16 7.79 14.04
N LEU A 11 -31.69 8.68 13.20
CA LEU A 11 -31.56 8.55 11.74
C LEU A 11 -30.09 8.63 11.30
N ASN A 12 -29.32 9.56 11.86
CA ASN A 12 -27.89 9.68 11.58
C ASN A 12 -27.09 8.45 12.05
N TYR A 13 -27.46 7.84 13.17
CA TYR A 13 -26.86 6.60 13.62
C TYR A 13 -27.10 5.47 12.60
N VAL A 14 -28.34 5.29 12.15
CA VAL A 14 -28.69 4.28 11.12
C VAL A 14 -27.96 4.54 9.81
N TYR A 15 -27.87 5.81 9.36
CA TYR A 15 -27.17 6.15 8.13
C TYR A 15 -25.66 5.97 8.22
N ARG A 16 -25.08 6.26 9.38
CA ARG A 16 -23.66 6.03 9.63
C ARG A 16 -23.32 4.55 9.52
N ASP A 17 -24.13 3.69 10.13
CA ASP A 17 -23.98 2.24 10.07
C ASP A 17 -24.02 1.75 8.61
N LEU A 18 -25.02 2.20 7.84
CA LEU A 18 -25.15 1.89 6.41
C LEU A 18 -24.01 2.46 5.53
N SER A 19 -23.34 3.52 5.96
CA SER A 19 -22.26 4.17 5.18
C SER A 19 -20.86 3.67 5.50
N ASN A 20 -20.67 3.08 6.69
CA ASN A 20 -19.35 2.68 7.21
C ASN A 20 -18.96 1.26 6.81
N ASP A 21 -19.93 0.38 6.57
CA ASP A 21 -19.64 -0.91 5.96
C ASP A 21 -19.20 -0.68 4.50
N VAL A 22 -18.21 -1.45 4.03
CA VAL A 22 -17.73 -1.44 2.63
C VAL A 22 -18.96 -1.32 1.75
N PRO A 23 -19.11 -0.23 0.97
CA PRO A 23 -20.42 0.18 0.49
C PRO A 23 -20.99 -0.92 -0.39
N ASP A 24 -21.82 -1.75 0.23
CA ASP A 24 -22.63 -2.69 -0.50
C ASP A 24 -23.52 -1.82 -1.39
N ARG A 25 -23.63 -2.20 -2.65
CA ARG A 25 -24.45 -1.50 -3.63
C ARG A 25 -25.88 -1.32 -3.12
N ASP A 26 -26.33 -2.25 -2.29
CA ASP A 26 -27.63 -2.24 -1.62
C ASP A 26 -27.77 -1.11 -0.58
N ALA A 27 -26.72 -0.82 0.20
CA ALA A 27 -26.73 0.25 1.20
C ALA A 27 -26.81 1.65 0.55
N ILE A 28 -26.04 1.88 -0.51
CA ILE A 28 -26.10 3.12 -1.32
C ILE A 28 -27.49 3.27 -1.95
N THR A 29 -28.04 2.20 -2.51
CA THR A 29 -29.38 2.20 -3.10
C THR A 29 -30.45 2.51 -2.05
N GLY A 30 -30.29 2.01 -0.83
CA GLY A 30 -31.11 2.34 0.33
C GLY A 30 -31.08 3.84 0.66
N LEU A 31 -29.89 4.43 0.78
CA LEU A 31 -29.73 5.87 1.07
C LEU A 31 -30.32 6.76 -0.04
N HIS A 32 -30.13 6.39 -1.31
CA HIS A 32 -30.75 7.09 -2.44
C HIS A 32 -32.28 7.02 -2.38
N SER A 33 -32.84 5.84 -2.09
CA SER A 33 -34.29 5.64 -1.97
C SER A 33 -34.88 6.50 -0.85
N LEU A 34 -34.15 6.64 0.26
CA LEU A 34 -34.57 7.48 1.39
C LEU A 34 -34.53 8.98 1.04
N CYS A 35 -33.55 9.41 0.26
CA CYS A 35 -33.49 10.77 -0.27
C CYS A 35 -34.68 11.11 -1.19
N LEU A 36 -35.23 10.12 -1.89
CA LEU A 36 -36.41 10.31 -2.73
C LEU A 36 -37.73 10.28 -1.95
N THR A 37 -37.71 9.77 -0.70
CA THR A 37 -38.94 9.53 0.07
C THR A 37 -39.48 10.80 0.72
N SER A 38 -38.62 11.64 1.31
CA SER A 38 -39.05 12.92 1.89
C SER A 38 -37.88 13.90 2.02
N ARG A 39 -38.19 15.21 2.08
CA ARG A 39 -37.18 16.26 2.30
C ARG A 39 -36.40 16.08 3.60
N ARG A 40 -37.06 15.66 4.69
CA ARG A 40 -36.38 15.47 5.98
C ARG A 40 -35.37 14.31 5.92
N LEU A 41 -35.74 13.20 5.30
CA LEU A 41 -34.85 12.06 5.11
C LEU A 41 -33.72 12.41 4.14
N HIS A 42 -34.01 13.14 3.06
CA HIS A 42 -32.99 13.70 2.17
C HIS A 42 -31.97 14.54 2.93
N ASP A 43 -32.41 15.53 3.70
CA ASP A 43 -31.51 16.45 4.39
C ASP A 43 -30.66 15.73 5.46
N SER A 44 -31.18 14.65 6.03
CA SER A 44 -30.48 13.81 7.01
C SER A 44 -29.50 12.83 6.35
N ALA A 45 -29.86 12.23 5.21
CA ALA A 45 -29.06 11.24 4.50
C ALA A 45 -28.00 11.84 3.57
N LYS A 46 -28.24 13.05 3.02
CA LYS A 46 -27.36 13.72 2.07
C LYS A 46 -25.89 13.80 2.54
N PRO A 47 -25.57 14.16 3.79
CA PRO A 47 -24.18 14.12 4.26
C PRO A 47 -23.50 12.76 4.09
N HIS A 48 -24.19 11.69 4.49
CA HIS A 48 -23.66 10.33 4.48
C HIS A 48 -23.50 9.77 3.07
N LEU A 49 -24.37 10.20 2.14
CA LEU A 49 -24.22 9.89 0.71
C LEU A 49 -22.93 10.44 0.08
N TYR A 50 -22.35 11.50 0.67
CA TYR A 50 -21.15 12.15 0.15
C TYR A 50 -19.92 11.85 1.01
N HIS A 51 -20.04 11.11 2.13
CA HIS A 51 -18.88 10.73 2.94
C HIS A 51 -17.86 9.92 2.13
N ASN A 52 -18.34 9.00 1.29
CA ASN A 52 -17.53 8.11 0.47
C ASN A 52 -17.87 8.36 -1.00
N ILE A 53 -17.00 9.08 -1.71
CA ILE A 53 -17.15 9.37 -3.13
C ILE A 53 -16.29 8.40 -3.93
N ASP A 54 -16.91 7.53 -4.72
CA ASP A 54 -16.24 6.82 -5.81
C ASP A 54 -16.53 7.54 -7.12
N LEU A 55 -15.52 8.20 -7.69
CA LEU A 55 -15.69 8.95 -8.92
C LEU A 55 -16.16 8.05 -10.06
N GLY A 56 -15.66 6.83 -10.18
CA GLY A 56 -16.03 5.96 -11.30
C GLY A 56 -17.50 5.56 -11.36
N GLN A 57 -18.19 5.61 -10.22
CA GLN A 57 -19.62 5.33 -10.12
C GLN A 57 -20.47 6.60 -10.20
N CYS A 58 -19.86 7.78 -10.17
CA CYS A 58 -20.54 9.05 -10.09
C CYS A 58 -20.62 9.78 -11.44
N ARG A 59 -21.70 10.56 -11.62
CA ARG A 59 -21.73 11.60 -12.66
C ARG A 59 -20.92 12.79 -12.14
N ILE A 60 -19.67 12.90 -12.59
CA ILE A 60 -18.71 13.85 -12.05
C ILE A 60 -19.16 15.32 -12.15
N LEU A 61 -19.74 15.74 -13.28
CA LEU A 61 -20.12 17.15 -13.44
C LEU A 61 -21.22 17.58 -12.45
N PRO A 62 -22.36 16.87 -12.30
CA PRO A 62 -23.33 17.14 -11.25
C PRO A 62 -22.73 17.11 -9.83
N LEU A 63 -21.83 16.17 -9.55
CA LEU A 63 -21.14 16.07 -8.27
C LEU A 63 -20.31 17.33 -7.98
N LEU A 64 -19.44 17.72 -8.91
CA LEU A 64 -18.60 18.91 -8.80
C LEU A 64 -19.41 20.19 -8.61
N LEU A 65 -20.48 20.37 -9.39
CA LEU A 65 -21.38 21.51 -9.25
C LEU A 65 -22.06 21.53 -7.87
N THR A 66 -22.40 20.35 -7.33
CA THR A 66 -23.01 20.23 -6.00
C THR A 66 -22.03 20.57 -4.90
N LEU A 67 -20.82 19.97 -4.92
CA LEU A 67 -19.77 20.23 -3.93
C LEU A 67 -19.33 21.69 -3.93
N ARG A 68 -19.19 22.29 -5.12
CA ARG A 68 -18.86 23.71 -5.24
C ARG A 68 -19.96 24.63 -4.70
N LYS A 69 -21.24 24.28 -4.92
CA LYS A 69 -22.38 25.07 -4.45
C LYS A 69 -22.62 24.92 -2.94
N ASP A 70 -22.28 23.78 -2.37
CA ASP A 70 -22.51 23.42 -0.98
C ASP A 70 -21.20 22.99 -0.31
N SER A 71 -20.38 23.98 0.07
CA SER A 71 -19.09 23.73 0.74
C SER A 71 -19.24 22.96 2.06
N SER A 72 -20.39 23.08 2.72
CA SER A 72 -20.71 22.32 3.94
C SER A 72 -20.86 20.83 3.69
N LEU A 73 -21.20 20.43 2.47
CA LEU A 73 -21.23 19.04 2.04
C LEU A 73 -19.83 18.56 1.68
N ALA A 74 -19.05 19.41 1.00
CA ALA A 74 -17.68 19.10 0.61
C ALA A 74 -16.77 18.87 1.83
N SER A 75 -16.97 19.62 2.92
CA SER A 75 -16.30 19.41 4.20
C SER A 75 -16.72 18.14 4.95
N LYS A 76 -17.68 17.36 4.43
CA LYS A 76 -18.09 16.08 5.01
C LYS A 76 -17.54 14.88 4.25
N VAL A 77 -16.98 15.09 3.06
CA VAL A 77 -16.34 14.00 2.32
C VAL A 77 -15.13 13.51 3.11
N LYS A 78 -15.11 12.21 3.43
CA LYS A 78 -14.07 11.55 4.21
C LYS A 78 -13.21 10.65 3.36
N LYS A 79 -13.80 9.99 2.37
CA LYS A 79 -13.10 9.08 1.46
C LYS A 79 -13.33 9.48 0.02
N LEU A 80 -12.24 9.58 -0.73
CA LEU A 80 -12.27 9.79 -2.17
C LEU A 80 -11.60 8.59 -2.85
N GLN A 81 -12.36 7.85 -3.64
CA GLN A 81 -11.84 6.82 -4.53
C GLN A 81 -11.88 7.35 -5.97
N VAL A 82 -10.73 7.26 -6.63
CA VAL A 82 -10.51 7.71 -7.99
C VAL A 82 -10.17 6.48 -8.82
N ASN A 83 -11.19 5.78 -9.30
CA ASN A 83 -11.01 4.50 -9.97
C ASN A 83 -10.81 4.64 -11.49
N GLN A 84 -10.30 3.60 -12.16
CA GLN A 84 -9.93 3.59 -13.59
C GLN A 84 -11.07 3.78 -14.59
N SER A 85 -12.34 3.78 -14.18
CA SER A 85 -13.49 3.88 -15.11
C SER A 85 -13.72 5.30 -15.65
N TRP A 86 -12.63 6.05 -15.88
CA TRP A 86 -12.55 7.36 -16.49
C TRP A 86 -12.96 7.30 -17.98
N ASN A 87 -14.27 7.17 -18.19
CA ASN A 87 -14.86 7.15 -19.52
C ASN A 87 -14.86 8.55 -20.17
N CYS A 88 -15.26 8.63 -21.44
CA CYS A 88 -15.39 9.86 -22.21
C CYS A 88 -16.25 10.98 -21.53
N ASN A 89 -17.07 10.65 -20.52
CA ASN A 89 -17.83 11.67 -19.79
C ASN A 89 -16.94 12.60 -18.96
N TYR A 90 -15.74 12.17 -18.58
CA TYR A 90 -14.76 12.99 -17.86
C TYR A 90 -14.13 14.03 -18.76
N VAL A 91 -13.66 13.62 -19.94
CA VAL A 91 -13.15 14.55 -20.96
C VAL A 91 -14.20 15.62 -21.26
N LYS A 92 -15.45 15.20 -21.44
CA LYS A 92 -16.56 16.14 -21.64
C LYS A 92 -16.77 17.07 -20.44
N ALA A 93 -16.70 16.56 -19.22
CA ALA A 93 -16.82 17.37 -18.00
C ALA A 93 -15.67 18.37 -17.87
N GLY A 94 -14.41 17.94 -18.05
CA GLY A 94 -13.24 18.82 -18.04
C GLY A 94 -13.34 19.92 -19.08
N MET A 95 -13.68 19.58 -20.33
CA MET A 95 -13.93 20.58 -21.38
C MET A 95 -15.01 21.59 -20.99
N ILE A 96 -16.13 21.14 -20.42
CA ILE A 96 -17.20 22.03 -19.93
C ILE A 96 -16.66 22.95 -18.83
N LEU A 97 -15.87 22.44 -17.89
CA LEU A 97 -15.32 23.22 -16.78
C LEU A 97 -14.32 24.27 -17.26
N HIS A 98 -13.49 23.97 -18.26
CA HIS A 98 -12.62 24.97 -18.91
C HIS A 98 -13.43 26.01 -19.70
N GLN A 99 -14.43 25.59 -20.48
CA GLN A 99 -15.28 26.49 -21.27
C GLN A 99 -16.09 27.46 -20.40
N THR A 100 -16.49 27.00 -19.20
CA THR A 100 -17.23 27.81 -18.23
C THR A 100 -16.33 28.65 -17.33
N GLY A 101 -15.00 28.57 -17.49
CA GLY A 101 -14.02 29.32 -16.70
C GLY A 101 -13.91 28.87 -15.24
N VAL A 102 -14.35 27.63 -14.94
CA VAL A 102 -14.22 27.03 -13.60
C VAL A 102 -12.79 26.52 -13.39
N LEU A 103 -12.23 25.90 -14.42
CA LEU A 103 -10.81 25.56 -14.49
C LEU A 103 -10.05 26.66 -15.26
N PRO A 104 -8.73 26.84 -15.01
CA PRO A 104 -7.89 27.74 -15.79
C PRO A 104 -8.06 27.49 -17.29
N LYS A 105 -8.02 28.53 -18.13
CA LYS A 105 -8.10 28.30 -19.58
C LYS A 105 -6.96 27.40 -20.03
N LEU A 106 -7.30 26.40 -20.85
CA LEU A 106 -6.30 25.58 -21.52
C LEU A 106 -5.41 26.48 -22.39
N PRO A 107 -4.10 26.22 -22.47
CA PRO A 107 -3.23 26.97 -23.36
C PRO A 107 -3.77 26.91 -24.79
N GLU A 108 -3.73 28.03 -25.53
CA GLU A 108 -4.22 28.14 -26.92
C GLU A 108 -3.35 27.39 -27.95
N THR A 109 -2.57 26.39 -27.50
CA THR A 109 -1.80 25.54 -28.40
C THR A 109 -2.75 24.79 -29.33
N HIS A 110 -2.39 24.67 -30.62
CA HIS A 110 -3.23 24.04 -31.63
C HIS A 110 -3.49 22.54 -31.41
N ASP A 111 -2.82 21.93 -30.41
CA ASP A 111 -3.04 20.56 -30.00
C ASP A 111 -4.09 20.49 -28.90
N LEU A 112 -5.11 19.64 -29.10
CA LEU A 112 -6.06 19.29 -28.05
C LEU A 112 -5.27 18.88 -26.80
N PRO A 113 -5.63 19.38 -25.60
CA PRO A 113 -4.98 18.93 -24.38
C PRO A 113 -5.08 17.42 -24.32
N SER A 114 -3.99 16.77 -23.93
CA SER A 114 -4.04 15.34 -23.74
C SER A 114 -5.15 15.04 -22.74
N ILE A 115 -5.84 13.91 -22.94
CA ILE A 115 -6.87 13.42 -22.00
C ILE A 115 -6.29 13.41 -20.57
N LEU A 116 -4.99 13.10 -20.45
CA LEU A 116 -4.25 13.05 -19.20
C LEU A 116 -4.15 14.41 -18.49
N THR A 117 -3.91 15.51 -19.22
CA THR A 117 -3.90 16.87 -18.64
C THR A 117 -5.28 17.25 -18.09
N LEU A 118 -6.35 16.98 -18.84
CA LEU A 118 -7.72 17.25 -18.36
C LEU A 118 -8.04 16.46 -17.10
N GLN A 119 -7.58 15.21 -17.03
CA GLN A 119 -7.78 14.37 -15.86
C GLN A 119 -7.04 14.89 -14.64
N ALA A 120 -5.78 15.32 -14.80
CA ALA A 120 -5.00 15.91 -13.72
C ALA A 120 -5.65 17.20 -13.18
N ASP A 121 -6.02 18.13 -14.07
CA ASP A 121 -6.70 19.38 -13.69
C ASP A 121 -8.03 19.11 -12.96
N MET A 122 -8.74 18.03 -13.33
CA MET A 122 -9.96 17.62 -12.65
C MET A 122 -9.71 17.05 -11.26
N ILE A 123 -8.68 16.22 -11.06
CA ILE A 123 -8.29 15.74 -9.73
C ILE A 123 -7.90 16.92 -8.86
N ASP A 124 -7.05 17.80 -9.38
CA ASP A 124 -6.58 18.99 -8.68
C ASP A 124 -7.77 19.82 -8.18
N PHE A 125 -8.75 20.04 -9.07
CA PHE A 125 -9.97 20.75 -8.72
C PHE A 125 -10.81 20.01 -7.69
N ILE A 126 -11.01 18.70 -7.82
CA ILE A 126 -11.76 17.91 -6.84
C ILE A 126 -11.10 18.03 -5.46
N LEU A 127 -9.79 17.77 -5.39
CA LEU A 127 -9.02 17.84 -4.15
C LEU A 127 -9.09 19.22 -3.50
N SER A 128 -9.09 20.29 -4.31
CA SER A 128 -9.26 21.67 -3.81
C SER A 128 -10.62 21.92 -3.13
N LEU A 129 -11.65 21.12 -3.45
CA LEU A 129 -12.98 21.22 -2.86
C LEU A 129 -13.11 20.39 -1.56
N LEU A 130 -12.18 19.48 -1.26
CA LEU A 130 -12.33 18.46 -0.23
C LEU A 130 -11.34 18.61 0.93
N PRO A 131 -11.41 19.69 1.74
CA PRO A 131 -10.42 19.98 2.78
C PRO A 131 -10.46 19.01 3.97
N ALA A 132 -11.52 18.21 4.10
CA ALA A 132 -11.76 17.32 5.24
C ALA A 132 -11.59 15.83 4.89
N VAL A 133 -11.04 15.55 3.71
CA VAL A 133 -10.75 14.18 3.26
C VAL A 133 -9.72 13.54 4.19
N GLU A 134 -9.97 12.28 4.50
CA GLU A 134 -9.25 11.47 5.45
C GLU A 134 -8.55 10.29 4.75
N GLU A 135 -9.17 9.75 3.70
CA GLU A 135 -8.66 8.66 2.88
C GLU A 135 -8.75 9.02 1.40
N ILE A 136 -7.66 8.82 0.66
CA ILE A 136 -7.66 8.93 -0.80
C ILE A 136 -7.13 7.63 -1.40
N ASP A 137 -7.86 7.05 -2.35
CA ASP A 137 -7.47 5.86 -3.09
C ASP A 137 -7.46 6.15 -4.58
N PHE A 138 -6.26 6.29 -5.14
CA PHE A 138 -6.01 6.46 -6.55
C PHE A 138 -5.82 5.10 -7.21
N GLU A 139 -6.76 4.66 -8.02
CA GLU A 139 -6.57 3.55 -8.94
C GLU A 139 -6.50 4.14 -10.35
N LEU A 140 -5.30 4.57 -10.71
CA LEU A 140 -5.04 5.32 -11.93
C LEU A 140 -4.36 4.45 -13.00
N ASN A 141 -4.58 4.80 -14.25
CA ASN A 141 -3.97 4.19 -15.43
C ASN A 141 -3.53 5.31 -16.37
N PRO A 142 -2.40 5.20 -17.10
CA PRO A 142 -1.05 5.65 -16.73
C PRO A 142 -0.92 7.16 -16.39
N LEU A 143 -1.93 7.75 -15.73
CA LEU A 143 -1.96 9.16 -15.31
C LEU A 143 -0.79 9.61 -14.42
N GLY A 144 -0.09 8.65 -13.80
CA GLY A 144 1.09 8.86 -12.96
C GLY A 144 2.32 9.41 -13.69
N GLN A 145 2.20 9.92 -14.92
CA GLN A 145 3.27 10.68 -15.58
C GLN A 145 2.98 12.19 -15.68
N PHE A 146 1.71 12.58 -15.66
CA PHE A 146 1.31 13.95 -16.04
C PHE A 146 0.67 14.73 -14.91
N TYR A 147 0.43 14.10 -13.77
CA TYR A 147 -0.10 14.80 -12.61
C TYR A 147 1.03 15.56 -11.90
N ASN A 148 1.39 16.72 -12.45
CA ASN A 148 2.09 17.73 -11.69
C ASN A 148 1.03 18.64 -11.09
N SER A 149 0.62 18.33 -9.86
CA SER A 149 -0.25 19.22 -9.09
C SER A 149 0.32 20.64 -9.15
N ARG A 150 -0.52 21.59 -9.57
CA ARG A 150 -0.15 23.02 -9.53
C ARG A 150 -0.58 23.68 -8.23
N HIS A 151 -1.15 22.90 -7.32
CA HIS A 151 -1.84 23.41 -6.15
C HIS A 151 -1.33 22.75 -4.88
N SER A 152 -1.06 23.57 -3.88
CA SER A 152 -0.80 23.05 -2.54
C SER A 152 -2.11 22.70 -1.86
N TYR A 153 -2.21 21.45 -1.40
CA TYR A 153 -3.41 20.94 -0.75
C TYR A 153 -3.25 21.03 0.77
N ASN A 154 -4.10 21.83 1.41
CA ASN A 154 -4.22 21.80 2.86
C ASN A 154 -5.22 20.71 3.27
N MET A 155 -4.71 19.49 3.49
CA MET A 155 -5.51 18.34 3.93
C MET A 155 -5.04 17.86 5.31
N PRO A 156 -5.35 18.60 6.39
CA PRO A 156 -4.84 18.29 7.72
C PRO A 156 -5.43 16.98 8.28
N GLY A 157 -6.55 16.50 7.71
CA GLY A 157 -7.19 15.25 8.09
C GLY A 157 -6.73 14.03 7.29
N LEU A 158 -5.97 14.19 6.20
CA LEU A 158 -5.57 13.08 5.34
C LEU A 158 -4.62 12.17 6.11
N HIS A 159 -5.03 10.91 6.24
CA HIS A 159 -4.40 9.95 7.15
C HIS A 159 -4.05 8.63 6.44
N SER A 160 -4.75 8.28 5.36
CA SER A 160 -4.40 7.19 4.45
C SER A 160 -4.38 7.67 2.99
N LEU A 161 -3.28 7.38 2.30
CA LEU A 161 -3.11 7.63 0.87
C LEU A 161 -2.75 6.31 0.19
N LYS A 162 -3.58 5.90 -0.77
CA LYS A 162 -3.35 4.71 -1.58
C LYS A 162 -3.22 5.10 -3.03
N PHE A 163 -2.23 4.53 -3.68
CA PHE A 163 -1.99 4.67 -5.10
C PHE A 163 -1.84 3.27 -5.67
N SER A 164 -2.59 2.97 -6.71
CA SER A 164 -2.52 1.71 -7.44
C SER A 164 -2.54 1.97 -8.94
N ASN A 165 -1.64 1.30 -9.65
CA ASN A 165 -1.51 1.34 -11.09
C ASN A 165 -1.40 -0.10 -11.58
N LYS A 166 -2.28 -0.53 -12.48
CA LYS A 166 -2.36 -1.94 -12.91
C LYS A 166 -1.76 -2.22 -14.28
N GLU A 167 -1.54 -1.20 -15.11
CA GLU A 167 -1.33 -1.41 -16.55
C GLU A 167 -0.13 -0.69 -17.16
N SER A 168 0.58 0.17 -16.42
CA SER A 168 1.71 0.90 -16.99
C SER A 168 3.04 0.15 -16.87
N ASN A 169 3.81 0.11 -17.96
CA ASN A 169 5.23 -0.23 -17.93
C ASN A 169 6.12 0.99 -17.67
N GLU A 170 5.53 2.16 -17.47
CA GLU A 170 6.25 3.42 -17.38
C GLU A 170 6.44 3.85 -15.93
N HIS A 171 7.58 4.48 -15.64
CA HIS A 171 7.97 4.84 -14.28
C HIS A 171 6.92 5.70 -13.54
N LEU A 172 6.66 5.36 -12.27
CA LEU A 172 5.91 6.22 -11.36
C LEU A 172 6.87 7.24 -10.75
N HIS A 173 6.61 8.52 -11.00
CA HIS A 173 7.31 9.61 -10.33
C HIS A 173 6.61 9.92 -9.02
N ILE A 174 7.27 9.70 -7.88
CA ILE A 174 6.63 9.90 -6.57
C ILE A 174 6.32 11.38 -6.29
N GLU A 175 7.02 12.30 -6.98
CA GLU A 175 6.86 13.75 -6.88
C GLU A 175 5.44 14.21 -7.24
N ILE A 176 4.76 13.42 -8.04
CA ILE A 176 3.35 13.59 -8.40
C ILE A 176 2.46 13.57 -7.16
N LEU A 177 2.88 12.83 -6.13
CA LEU A 177 2.21 12.77 -4.83
C LEU A 177 2.77 13.78 -3.83
N HIS A 178 3.76 14.59 -4.19
CA HIS A 178 4.50 15.46 -3.25
C HIS A 178 3.55 16.26 -2.34
N GLU A 179 2.60 17.00 -2.90
CA GLU A 179 1.67 17.82 -2.12
C GLU A 179 0.78 17.02 -1.17
N LEU A 180 0.44 15.77 -1.52
CA LEU A 180 -0.36 14.89 -0.66
C LEU A 180 0.49 14.23 0.43
N LEU A 181 1.76 13.95 0.13
CA LEU A 181 2.71 13.44 1.11
C LEU A 181 3.02 14.46 2.21
N GLN A 182 2.84 15.76 1.96
CA GLN A 182 2.95 16.85 2.94
C GLN A 182 1.81 16.88 3.98
N ALA A 183 0.82 15.99 3.91
CA ALA A 183 -0.28 15.96 4.86
C ALA A 183 0.22 15.58 6.28
N PRO A 184 0.04 16.44 7.30
CA PRO A 184 0.65 16.27 8.62
C PRO A 184 0.10 15.10 9.44
N SER A 185 -1.03 14.53 9.02
CA SER A 185 -1.69 13.40 9.69
C SER A 185 -1.53 12.08 8.94
N LEU A 186 -0.75 12.06 7.86
CA LEU A 186 -0.56 10.89 7.01
C LEU A 186 0.16 9.79 7.79
N HIS A 187 -0.52 8.68 8.04
CA HIS A 187 0.03 7.54 8.78
C HIS A 187 0.11 6.26 7.94
N ASP A 188 -0.68 6.14 6.88
CA ASP A 188 -0.69 5.00 5.96
C ASP A 188 -0.43 5.49 4.52
N LEU A 189 0.63 4.95 3.91
CA LEU A 189 0.95 5.14 2.51
C LEU A 189 1.04 3.77 1.84
N THR A 190 0.17 3.54 0.87
CA THR A 190 0.20 2.34 0.03
C THR A 190 0.47 2.72 -1.42
N ILE A 191 1.50 2.14 -2.03
CA ILE A 191 1.82 2.29 -3.45
C ILE A 191 1.87 0.88 -4.06
N ALA A 192 0.95 0.59 -4.96
CA ALA A 192 0.82 -0.70 -5.65
C ALA A 192 0.97 -0.50 -7.15
N THR A 193 2.17 -0.69 -7.69
CA THR A 193 2.43 -0.44 -9.11
C THR A 193 3.43 -1.47 -9.63
N PRO A 194 3.22 -2.08 -10.80
CA PRO A 194 4.23 -2.93 -11.45
C PRO A 194 5.32 -2.08 -12.12
N SER A 195 5.19 -0.76 -12.05
CA SER A 195 6.13 0.16 -12.66
C SER A 195 7.21 0.53 -11.66
N PRO A 196 8.45 0.74 -12.10
CA PRO A 196 9.48 1.20 -11.20
C PRO A 196 9.17 2.61 -10.67
N ILE A 197 9.38 2.81 -9.37
CA ILE A 197 9.23 4.10 -8.69
C ILE A 197 10.55 4.84 -8.80
N ARG A 198 10.50 6.08 -9.31
CA ARG A 198 11.65 6.99 -9.34
C ARG A 198 11.41 8.17 -8.42
N ILE A 199 12.51 8.57 -7.76
CA ILE A 199 12.63 9.80 -7.01
C ILE A 199 13.63 10.66 -7.79
N LEU A 200 13.10 11.59 -8.59
CA LEU A 200 13.87 12.56 -9.37
C LEU A 200 14.39 13.71 -8.51
N GLU A 201 13.61 14.13 -7.51
CA GLU A 201 13.95 15.24 -6.63
C GLU A 201 13.96 14.78 -5.17
N PRO A 202 14.90 15.27 -4.34
CA PRO A 202 14.85 15.00 -2.91
C PRO A 202 13.51 15.47 -2.36
N LEU A 203 12.70 14.54 -1.83
CA LEU A 203 11.45 14.91 -1.19
C LEU A 203 11.78 15.79 0.04
N ASP A 204 10.96 16.81 0.33
CA ASP A 204 11.05 17.47 1.63
C ASP A 204 10.54 16.52 2.71
N TYR A 205 11.47 15.74 3.24
CA TYR A 205 11.24 14.61 4.12
C TYR A 205 10.64 15.00 5.49
N ALA A 206 10.50 16.30 5.80
CA ALA A 206 9.74 16.76 6.97
C ALA A 206 8.27 16.30 6.93
N ALA A 207 7.76 16.04 5.72
CA ALA A 207 6.40 15.61 5.42
C ALA A 207 5.98 14.27 6.06
N LEU A 208 6.88 13.29 6.07
CA LEU A 208 6.55 11.90 6.40
C LEU A 208 6.81 11.53 7.86
N THR A 209 6.92 12.54 8.73
CA THR A 209 7.23 12.34 10.16
C THR A 209 6.14 11.57 10.93
N SER A 210 4.89 11.66 10.48
CA SER A 210 3.75 10.91 11.05
C SER A 210 3.55 9.53 10.45
N LEU A 211 4.26 9.17 9.36
CA LEU A 211 4.00 7.94 8.63
C LEU A 211 4.37 6.71 9.48
N LYS A 212 3.40 5.81 9.67
CA LYS A 212 3.53 4.59 10.48
C LYS A 212 3.53 3.32 9.65
N GLU A 213 2.79 3.31 8.55
CA GLU A 213 2.64 2.17 7.66
C GLU A 213 3.04 2.59 6.24
N LEU A 214 4.03 1.87 5.69
CA LEU A 214 4.47 2.01 4.31
C LEU A 214 4.32 0.67 3.62
N ASN A 215 3.49 0.62 2.59
CA ASN A 215 3.21 -0.59 1.83
C ASN A 215 3.54 -0.36 0.37
N LEU A 216 4.61 -1.00 -0.12
CA LEU A 216 5.06 -0.97 -1.49
C LEU A 216 4.77 -2.33 -2.12
N TYR A 217 3.76 -2.40 -2.98
CA TYR A 217 3.32 -3.63 -3.65
C TYR A 217 3.67 -3.63 -5.13
N THR A 218 4.17 -4.77 -5.59
CA THR A 218 4.72 -4.99 -6.94
C THR A 218 5.73 -3.94 -7.40
N ALA A 219 6.25 -3.12 -6.49
CA ALA A 219 6.97 -1.91 -6.81
C ALA A 219 8.47 -2.19 -6.87
N SER A 220 9.12 -1.70 -7.93
CA SER A 220 10.58 -1.57 -7.95
C SER A 220 10.98 -0.24 -7.38
N MET A 221 11.92 -0.22 -6.45
CA MET A 221 12.59 0.99 -6.03
C MET A 221 14.08 0.75 -5.98
N GLU A 222 14.87 1.70 -6.48
CA GLU A 222 16.32 1.65 -6.34
C GLU A 222 16.69 1.70 -4.84
N PRO A 223 17.78 1.03 -4.43
CA PRO A 223 18.15 0.93 -3.01
C PRO A 223 18.32 2.28 -2.32
N ASP A 224 18.99 3.23 -2.96
CA ASP A 224 19.23 4.57 -2.41
C ASP A 224 17.90 5.33 -2.23
N ALA A 225 17.01 5.24 -3.21
CA ALA A 225 15.68 5.85 -3.15
C ALA A 225 14.82 5.23 -2.04
N LEU A 226 14.90 3.91 -1.85
CA LEU A 226 14.20 3.23 -0.76
C LEU A 226 14.78 3.60 0.60
N GLU A 227 16.12 3.69 0.71
CA GLU A 227 16.77 4.14 1.93
C GLU A 227 16.36 5.56 2.29
N ASP A 228 16.38 6.47 1.33
CA ASP A 228 15.96 7.86 1.50
C ASP A 228 14.49 7.94 1.93
N LEU A 229 13.59 7.19 1.30
CA LEU A 229 12.19 7.11 1.70
C LEU A 229 12.04 6.59 3.14
N ILE A 230 12.70 5.48 3.49
CA ILE A 230 12.64 4.91 4.84
C ILE A 230 13.19 5.91 5.87
N ARG A 231 14.32 6.58 5.58
CA ARG A 231 14.99 7.57 6.46
C ARG A 231 14.11 8.79 6.74
N SER A 232 13.07 8.97 5.96
CA SER A 232 12.14 10.09 6.02
C SER A 232 10.89 9.80 6.85
N CYS A 233 10.70 8.53 7.22
CA CYS A 233 9.58 8.07 8.04
C CYS A 233 10.04 7.69 9.46
N PRO A 234 10.45 8.64 10.33
CA PRO A 234 10.99 8.35 11.66
C PRO A 234 10.03 7.58 12.59
N SER A 235 8.72 7.66 12.33
CA SER A 235 7.68 6.96 13.09
C SER A 235 7.27 5.61 12.49
N LEU A 236 7.98 5.11 11.47
CA LEU A 236 7.59 3.90 10.75
C LEU A 236 7.54 2.69 11.69
N GLU A 237 6.36 2.08 11.79
CA GLU A 237 6.05 0.90 12.61
C GLU A 237 5.87 -0.36 11.73
N SER A 238 5.42 -0.22 10.48
CA SER A 238 5.15 -1.31 9.55
C SER A 238 5.71 -1.03 8.17
N LEU A 239 6.47 -1.97 7.62
CA LEU A 239 6.92 -1.95 6.23
C LEU A 239 6.48 -3.23 5.51
N THR A 240 5.79 -3.06 4.39
CA THR A 240 5.62 -4.10 3.38
C THR A 240 6.37 -3.70 2.12
N TYR A 241 7.24 -4.59 1.62
CA TYR A 241 7.93 -4.43 0.34
C TYR A 241 7.76 -5.71 -0.47
N GLU A 242 6.98 -5.60 -1.54
CA GLU A 242 6.75 -6.66 -2.50
C GLU A 242 7.21 -6.18 -3.88
N THR A 243 8.14 -6.92 -4.48
CA THR A 243 8.70 -6.61 -5.80
C THR A 243 8.61 -7.81 -6.74
N ILE A 244 8.56 -7.55 -8.04
CA ILE A 244 8.53 -8.53 -9.13
C ILE A 244 9.85 -8.44 -9.92
N ALA A 245 10.54 -9.54 -10.20
CA ALA A 245 11.84 -9.47 -10.91
C ALA A 245 11.72 -9.07 -12.40
N TYR A 246 10.49 -8.87 -12.91
CA TYR A 246 10.28 -8.30 -14.24
C TYR A 246 10.96 -6.93 -14.40
N ASP A 247 11.17 -6.20 -13.31
CA ASP A 247 11.77 -4.87 -13.33
C ASP A 247 13.22 -4.85 -13.81
N MET A 248 13.94 -5.97 -13.72
CA MET A 248 15.30 -6.07 -14.26
C MET A 248 15.32 -5.88 -15.79
N TYR A 249 14.25 -6.27 -16.49
CA TYR A 249 14.11 -6.03 -17.93
C TYR A 249 13.89 -4.56 -18.27
N LEU A 250 13.42 -3.75 -17.31
CA LEU A 250 13.22 -2.30 -17.45
C LEU A 250 14.48 -1.50 -17.07
N GLY A 251 15.61 -2.18 -16.81
CA GLY A 251 16.88 -1.56 -16.48
C GLY A 251 16.93 -0.95 -15.08
N ILE A 252 15.99 -1.31 -14.21
CA ILE A 252 15.98 -0.88 -12.81
C ILE A 252 16.29 -2.07 -11.92
N ARG A 253 17.27 -1.89 -11.06
CA ARG A 253 17.64 -2.88 -10.04
C ARG A 253 16.80 -2.61 -8.80
N PRO A 254 15.83 -3.49 -8.44
CA PRO A 254 15.12 -3.35 -7.18
C PRO A 254 16.09 -3.49 -6.01
N ALA A 255 15.75 -2.86 -4.88
CA ALA A 255 16.45 -3.06 -3.62
C ALA A 255 16.47 -4.55 -3.23
N MET A 256 17.68 -5.06 -2.98
CA MET A 256 17.90 -6.44 -2.54
C MET A 256 17.66 -6.57 -1.03
N PRO A 257 17.46 -7.79 -0.50
CA PRO A 257 17.16 -7.97 0.93
C PRO A 257 18.19 -7.31 1.86
N SER A 258 19.49 -7.47 1.62
CA SER A 258 20.57 -6.89 2.44
C SER A 258 20.54 -5.35 2.47
N GLU A 259 20.17 -4.72 1.35
CA GLU A 259 20.05 -3.28 1.19
C GLU A 259 18.83 -2.74 1.94
N ILE A 260 17.70 -3.46 1.86
CA ILE A 260 16.50 -3.15 2.65
C ILE A 260 16.83 -3.23 4.15
N ILE A 261 17.54 -4.28 4.59
CA ILE A 261 17.98 -4.43 5.98
C ILE A 261 18.88 -3.26 6.40
N THR A 262 19.81 -2.85 5.53
CA THR A 262 20.68 -1.68 5.77
C THR A 262 19.85 -0.41 5.95
N ALA A 263 18.88 -0.14 5.08
CA ALA A 263 18.00 1.02 5.18
C ALA A 263 17.17 1.03 6.48
N LEU A 264 16.74 -0.14 6.94
CA LEU A 264 15.96 -0.32 8.17
C LEU A 264 16.76 -0.09 9.46
N GLN A 265 18.08 0.04 9.41
CA GLN A 265 18.89 0.38 10.60
C GLN A 265 18.44 1.71 11.25
N SER A 266 17.95 2.64 10.44
CA SER A 266 17.37 3.90 10.90
C SER A 266 16.05 3.74 11.69
N ARG A 267 15.40 2.57 11.60
CA ARG A 267 14.10 2.23 12.22
C ARG A 267 14.17 1.16 13.30
N LYS A 268 15.37 0.87 13.80
CA LYS A 268 15.66 -0.14 14.82
C LYS A 268 14.84 -0.04 16.13
N LYS A 269 14.29 1.13 16.43
CA LYS A 269 13.51 1.42 17.66
C LYS A 269 12.00 1.54 17.42
N THR A 270 11.53 1.57 16.17
CA THR A 270 10.13 1.85 15.84
C THR A 270 9.49 0.72 15.05
N LEU A 271 10.25 0.05 14.18
CA LEU A 271 9.71 -1.00 13.32
C LEU A 271 9.23 -2.21 14.13
N ARG A 272 7.96 -2.57 13.94
CA ARG A 272 7.26 -3.68 14.60
C ARG A 272 6.84 -4.77 13.63
N LYS A 273 6.57 -4.42 12.38
CA LYS A 273 6.16 -5.37 11.34
C LYS A 273 7.02 -5.19 10.10
N LEU A 274 7.53 -6.30 9.59
CA LEU A 274 8.29 -6.35 8.34
C LEU A 274 7.74 -7.48 7.47
N ASN A 275 7.30 -7.13 6.27
CA ASN A 275 6.85 -8.07 5.26
C ASN A 275 7.64 -7.85 3.98
N LEU A 276 8.44 -8.84 3.59
CA LEU A 276 9.23 -8.82 2.37
C LEU A 276 8.74 -9.93 1.47
N THR A 277 8.46 -9.62 0.21
CA THR A 277 8.05 -10.61 -0.79
C THR A 277 8.76 -10.32 -2.11
N PHE A 278 9.34 -11.35 -2.71
CA PHE A 278 10.06 -11.23 -3.98
C PHE A 278 9.53 -12.27 -4.97
N HIS A 279 8.86 -11.80 -6.02
CA HIS A 279 8.36 -12.64 -7.10
C HIS A 279 9.45 -12.75 -8.20
N SER A 280 9.59 -13.94 -8.79
CA SER A 280 10.47 -14.26 -9.93
C SER A 280 11.99 -14.26 -9.74
N PHE A 281 12.50 -14.60 -8.54
CA PHE A 281 13.86 -15.14 -8.45
C PHE A 281 13.97 -16.59 -8.95
N ASP A 282 12.85 -17.30 -9.08
CA ASP A 282 12.82 -18.73 -9.40
C ASP A 282 12.96 -19.04 -10.92
N TYR A 283 12.96 -18.02 -11.79
CA TYR A 283 12.88 -18.18 -13.27
C TYR A 283 14.07 -17.59 -14.06
N MET A 284 15.10 -17.06 -13.40
CA MET A 284 16.31 -16.66 -14.10
C MET A 284 17.10 -17.93 -14.45
N ASP A 285 17.11 -18.26 -15.74
CA ASP A 285 17.64 -19.47 -16.35
C ASP A 285 19.01 -19.87 -15.79
N VAL A 286 19.12 -21.16 -15.46
CA VAL A 286 20.23 -21.85 -14.79
C VAL A 286 21.56 -21.78 -15.57
N ASP A 287 21.53 -21.28 -16.81
CA ASP A 287 22.65 -21.39 -17.74
C ASP A 287 23.62 -20.19 -17.76
N ASN A 288 23.36 -19.09 -17.04
CA ASN A 288 24.28 -17.94 -16.97
C ASN A 288 24.52 -17.48 -15.53
N ASP A 289 25.67 -17.85 -14.95
CA ASP A 289 26.31 -17.23 -13.77
C ASP A 289 25.34 -16.75 -12.67
N VAL A 290 24.51 -17.67 -12.18
CA VAL A 290 23.53 -17.44 -11.09
C VAL A 290 24.21 -17.30 -9.70
N THR A 291 25.48 -16.86 -9.67
CA THR A 291 26.31 -16.76 -8.46
C THR A 291 26.03 -15.53 -7.59
N HIS A 292 24.93 -14.81 -7.81
CA HIS A 292 24.65 -13.54 -7.09
C HIS A 292 23.43 -13.58 -6.16
N PHE A 293 22.96 -14.76 -5.75
CA PHE A 293 22.01 -14.92 -4.64
C PHE A 293 22.61 -14.61 -3.24
N GLY A 294 23.64 -13.77 -3.18
CA GLY A 294 24.41 -13.48 -1.96
C GLY A 294 23.72 -12.59 -0.94
N ASP A 295 22.57 -11.99 -1.27
CA ASP A 295 21.87 -11.07 -0.37
C ASP A 295 20.82 -11.77 0.48
N CYS A 296 21.27 -12.70 1.32
CA CYS A 296 20.43 -13.27 2.37
C CYS A 296 20.32 -12.33 3.58
N ILE A 297 19.19 -12.41 4.28
CA ILE A 297 19.02 -11.75 5.58
C ILE A 297 19.72 -12.59 6.65
N THR A 298 20.81 -12.08 7.20
CA THR A 298 21.62 -12.80 8.20
C THR A 298 21.43 -12.28 9.62
N ASP A 299 21.29 -10.97 9.83
CA ASP A 299 21.10 -10.39 11.17
C ASP A 299 19.98 -9.34 11.19
N LEU A 300 18.97 -9.57 12.03
CA LEU A 300 17.86 -8.66 12.34
C LEU A 300 17.79 -8.31 13.84
N ARG A 301 18.77 -8.71 14.66
CA ARG A 301 18.75 -8.50 16.13
C ARG A 301 18.69 -7.04 16.51
N TYR A 302 19.23 -6.15 15.67
CA TYR A 302 19.20 -4.72 15.92
C TYR A 302 17.78 -4.15 15.87
N LEU A 303 16.82 -4.80 15.19
CA LEU A 303 15.40 -4.40 15.15
C LEU A 303 14.67 -4.80 16.44
N THR A 304 15.07 -4.19 17.56
CA THR A 304 14.64 -4.53 18.94
C THR A 304 13.14 -4.45 19.23
N LYS A 305 12.34 -3.88 18.31
CA LYS A 305 10.89 -3.78 18.42
C LYS A 305 10.13 -4.64 17.41
N LEU A 306 10.83 -5.41 16.57
CA LEU A 306 10.20 -6.24 15.55
C LEU A 306 9.40 -7.37 16.22
N GLU A 307 8.09 -7.38 15.99
CA GLU A 307 7.13 -8.34 16.55
C GLU A 307 6.63 -9.33 15.50
N GLU A 308 6.51 -8.89 14.24
CA GLU A 308 6.05 -9.71 13.12
C GLU A 308 7.04 -9.65 11.96
N LEU A 309 7.47 -10.82 11.48
CA LEU A 309 8.31 -10.98 10.30
C LEU A 309 7.63 -11.90 9.29
N ASN A 310 7.46 -11.45 8.06
CA ASN A 310 7.02 -12.26 6.93
C ASN A 310 8.06 -12.17 5.80
N VAL A 311 8.61 -13.31 5.39
CA VAL A 311 9.68 -13.39 4.37
C VAL A 311 9.52 -14.67 3.55
N PRO A 312 9.92 -14.69 2.26
CA PRO A 312 10.10 -15.95 1.54
C PRO A 312 11.30 -16.72 2.08
N SER A 313 11.29 -18.04 1.96
CA SER A 313 12.43 -18.88 2.36
C SER A 313 13.67 -18.65 1.49
N SER A 314 13.53 -18.06 0.30
CA SER A 314 14.62 -17.78 -0.63
C SER A 314 15.56 -16.66 -0.16
N ILE A 315 15.12 -15.78 0.75
CA ILE A 315 15.98 -14.69 1.28
C ILE A 315 16.56 -15.03 2.66
N LEU A 316 16.29 -16.23 3.16
CA LEU A 316 16.91 -16.77 4.37
C LEU A 316 18.15 -17.57 3.98
N PRO A 317 19.18 -17.63 4.86
CA PRO A 317 20.35 -18.45 4.61
C PRO A 317 19.95 -19.92 4.43
N ASN A 318 19.96 -20.42 3.19
CA ASN A 318 19.70 -21.82 2.90
C ASN A 318 21.02 -22.57 2.76
N THR A 319 21.10 -23.74 3.40
CA THR A 319 22.31 -24.58 3.41
C THR A 319 22.50 -25.40 2.13
N TRP A 320 21.50 -25.43 1.23
CA TRP A 320 21.48 -26.35 0.08
C TRP A 320 22.33 -25.92 -1.13
N ILE A 321 22.60 -24.63 -1.30
CA ILE A 321 23.28 -24.15 -2.53
C ILE A 321 24.78 -24.53 -2.55
N VAL A 322 25.35 -24.96 -1.41
CA VAL A 322 26.80 -24.97 -1.21
C VAL A 322 27.38 -26.39 -1.09
N GLU A 323 26.61 -27.45 -1.34
CA GLU A 323 27.18 -28.83 -1.31
C GLU A 323 28.34 -29.02 -2.32
N GLU A 324 28.41 -28.24 -3.41
CA GLU A 324 29.54 -28.24 -4.34
C GLU A 324 30.66 -27.22 -4.04
N MET A 325 30.44 -26.25 -3.12
CA MET A 325 31.46 -25.26 -2.71
C MET A 325 31.78 -25.35 -1.21
N ALA A 326 31.88 -26.59 -0.73
CA ALA A 326 32.18 -26.96 0.65
C ALA A 326 33.41 -26.23 1.23
N GLU A 327 33.17 -25.24 2.10
CA GLU A 327 33.98 -24.85 3.28
C GLU A 327 33.56 -23.48 3.85
N GLU A 328 32.70 -22.70 3.17
CA GLU A 328 32.26 -21.42 3.70
C GLU A 328 31.24 -21.58 4.85
N ILE A 329 31.65 -21.08 6.01
CA ILE A 329 30.84 -20.99 7.23
C ILE A 329 29.58 -20.19 6.90
N HIS A 330 28.43 -20.85 6.87
CA HIS A 330 27.17 -20.17 6.68
C HIS A 330 26.91 -19.21 7.85
N PRO A 331 26.60 -17.93 7.59
CA PRO A 331 26.22 -17.02 8.65
C PRO A 331 24.90 -17.48 9.27
N ASP A 332 24.92 -17.72 10.58
CA ASP A 332 23.72 -18.07 11.35
C ASP A 332 22.66 -16.96 11.22
N LEU A 333 21.42 -17.34 10.92
CA LEU A 333 20.28 -16.42 10.93
C LEU A 333 20.05 -15.93 12.36
N GLN A 334 20.16 -14.62 12.57
CA GLN A 334 20.01 -13.99 13.87
C GLN A 334 18.76 -13.11 13.91
N LEU A 335 17.75 -13.55 14.66
CA LEU A 335 16.45 -12.87 14.80
C LEU A 335 16.35 -12.10 16.13
N PRO A 336 15.56 -11.01 16.19
CA PRO A 336 15.41 -10.23 17.43
C PRO A 336 14.56 -10.97 18.45
N THR A 337 14.94 -10.86 19.73
CA THR A 337 14.24 -11.50 20.86
C THR A 337 12.79 -11.02 21.03
N SER A 338 12.43 -9.87 20.45
CA SER A 338 11.08 -9.30 20.45
C SER A 338 10.10 -10.02 19.52
N LEU A 339 10.59 -10.88 18.62
CA LEU A 339 9.78 -11.51 17.58
C LEU A 339 8.70 -12.41 18.20
N LYS A 340 7.44 -12.18 17.81
CA LYS A 340 6.26 -12.92 18.30
C LYS A 340 5.65 -13.82 17.23
N LYS A 341 5.74 -13.40 15.98
CA LYS A 341 5.16 -14.08 14.82
C LYS A 341 6.17 -14.11 13.69
N LEU A 342 6.34 -15.29 13.12
CA LEU A 342 7.16 -15.53 11.94
C LEU A 342 6.32 -16.20 10.85
N GLU A 343 6.30 -15.63 9.67
CA GLU A 343 5.74 -16.24 8.47
C GLU A 343 6.85 -16.47 7.46
N ILE A 344 7.00 -17.73 7.03
CA ILE A 344 7.94 -18.10 5.97
C ILE A 344 7.12 -18.60 4.80
N THR A 345 7.23 -17.91 3.67
CA THR A 345 6.53 -18.27 2.43
C THR A 345 7.44 -19.05 1.48
N ARG A 346 6.83 -19.80 0.56
CA ARG A 346 7.52 -20.62 -0.45
C ARG A 346 8.50 -21.64 0.13
N VAL A 347 8.19 -22.19 1.31
CA VAL A 347 9.01 -23.21 1.96
C VAL A 347 9.17 -24.43 1.03
N HIS A 348 10.42 -24.78 0.73
CA HIS A 348 10.81 -25.96 -0.05
C HIS A 348 11.72 -26.90 0.77
N GLU A 349 12.05 -28.06 0.24
CA GLU A 349 12.85 -29.08 0.94
C GLU A 349 14.21 -28.55 1.43
N GLY A 350 14.89 -27.75 0.59
CA GLY A 350 16.16 -27.12 0.98
C GLY A 350 16.11 -26.15 2.17
N SER A 351 14.92 -25.71 2.60
CA SER A 351 14.75 -24.82 3.77
C SER A 351 14.58 -25.59 5.09
N LEU A 352 14.43 -26.91 5.04
CA LEU A 352 14.20 -27.75 6.21
C LEU A 352 15.35 -27.70 7.25
N PRO A 353 16.64 -27.72 6.86
CA PRO A 353 17.74 -27.60 7.81
C PRO A 353 17.66 -26.29 8.62
N MET A 354 17.44 -25.17 7.92
CA MET A 354 17.26 -23.85 8.54
C MET A 354 16.08 -23.83 9.52
N LEU A 355 14.95 -24.47 9.17
CA LEU A 355 13.81 -24.57 10.08
C LEU A 355 14.13 -25.42 11.32
N GLY A 356 14.94 -26.46 11.14
CA GLY A 356 15.48 -27.27 12.24
C GLY A 356 16.34 -26.44 13.18
N ASP A 357 17.26 -25.62 12.64
CA ASP A 357 18.11 -24.73 13.45
C ASP A 357 17.28 -23.66 14.16
N LEU A 358 16.32 -23.04 13.46
CA LEU A 358 15.37 -22.11 14.05
C LEU A 358 14.60 -22.73 15.23
N SER A 359 14.18 -24.00 15.13
CA SER A 359 13.50 -24.69 16.24
C SER A 359 14.38 -24.80 17.49
N ARG A 360 15.70 -24.99 17.32
CA ARG A 360 16.67 -25.05 18.43
C ARG A 360 16.95 -23.68 19.06
N MET A 361 16.79 -22.60 18.30
CA MET A 361 16.95 -21.22 18.78
C MET A 361 15.78 -20.75 19.66
N VAL A 362 14.56 -21.25 19.44
CA VAL A 362 13.36 -20.76 20.14
C VAL A 362 13.48 -20.67 21.66
N PRO A 363 13.98 -21.69 22.38
CA PRO A 363 14.03 -21.66 23.84
C PRO A 363 14.98 -20.60 24.41
N HIS A 364 16.02 -20.24 23.66
CA HIS A 364 17.14 -19.44 24.16
C HIS A 364 17.14 -18.02 23.56
N ASP A 365 17.00 -17.92 22.24
CA ASP A 365 17.17 -16.69 21.49
C ASP A 365 15.84 -16.04 21.09
N LEU A 366 14.76 -16.83 20.96
CA LEU A 366 13.43 -16.33 20.56
C LEU A 366 12.32 -16.69 21.58
N PRO A 367 12.49 -16.32 22.87
CA PRO A 367 11.56 -16.72 23.93
C PRO A 367 10.12 -16.19 23.73
N ASN A 368 9.97 -15.12 22.94
CA ASN A 368 8.68 -14.48 22.64
C ASN A 368 7.99 -15.05 21.40
N LEU A 369 8.64 -15.92 20.61
CA LEU A 369 8.03 -16.48 19.42
C LEU A 369 6.89 -17.41 19.82
N LYS A 370 5.66 -17.07 19.42
CA LYS A 370 4.45 -17.84 19.74
C LYS A 370 3.74 -18.39 18.52
N ASN A 371 3.94 -17.78 17.35
CA ASN A 371 3.24 -18.16 16.14
C ASN A 371 4.21 -18.30 14.98
N ILE A 372 4.15 -19.44 14.30
CA ILE A 372 4.86 -19.69 13.05
C ILE A 372 3.82 -20.05 11.99
N LYS A 373 3.87 -19.39 10.84
CA LYS A 373 3.11 -19.77 9.65
C LYS A 373 4.07 -20.19 8.55
N LEU A 374 3.92 -21.42 8.07
CA LEU A 374 4.70 -21.95 6.95
C LEU A 374 3.78 -22.04 5.73
N VAL A 375 4.11 -21.31 4.68
CA VAL A 375 3.39 -21.39 3.40
C VAL A 375 4.24 -22.19 2.42
N MET A 376 3.76 -23.37 2.05
CA MET A 376 4.49 -24.31 1.22
C MET A 376 3.95 -24.33 -0.21
N SER A 377 4.83 -24.51 -1.18
CA SER A 377 4.42 -24.69 -2.59
C SER A 377 3.83 -26.08 -2.83
N GLU A 378 4.36 -27.10 -2.15
CA GLU A 378 3.90 -28.50 -2.24
C GLU A 378 3.85 -29.11 -0.83
N ARG A 379 2.98 -30.10 -0.58
CA ARG A 379 2.96 -30.79 0.71
C ARG A 379 4.17 -31.70 0.85
N ASN A 380 4.91 -31.58 1.96
CA ASN A 380 6.06 -32.44 2.29
C ASN A 380 5.90 -33.01 3.71
N GLU A 381 6.02 -34.33 3.86
CA GLU A 381 5.91 -35.04 5.14
C GLU A 381 6.96 -34.57 6.16
N VAL A 382 8.13 -34.12 5.70
CA VAL A 382 9.23 -33.66 6.57
C VAL A 382 8.86 -32.36 7.29
N VAL A 383 8.01 -31.50 6.71
CA VAL A 383 7.55 -30.28 7.40
C VAL A 383 6.65 -30.60 8.59
N GLU A 384 5.92 -31.72 8.56
CA GLU A 384 5.16 -32.16 9.73
C GLU A 384 6.09 -32.55 10.89
N SER A 385 7.27 -33.13 10.61
CA SER A 385 8.27 -33.39 11.65
C SER A 385 8.76 -32.11 12.30
N VAL A 386 9.15 -31.11 11.50
CA VAL A 386 9.61 -29.79 11.98
C VAL A 386 8.52 -29.10 12.80
N LYS A 387 7.26 -29.19 12.37
CA LYS A 387 6.12 -28.67 13.13
C LYS A 387 5.99 -29.30 14.51
N GLN A 388 6.21 -30.60 14.65
CA GLN A 388 6.17 -31.25 15.96
C GLN A 388 7.22 -30.70 16.91
N ASP A 389 8.40 -30.34 16.41
CA ASP A 389 9.46 -29.78 17.24
C ASP A 389 9.09 -28.40 17.79
N PHE A 390 8.52 -27.52 16.97
CA PHE A 390 7.97 -26.24 17.44
C PHE A 390 6.78 -26.40 18.40
N VAL A 391 5.89 -27.36 18.16
CA VAL A 391 4.73 -27.62 19.03
C VAL A 391 5.17 -28.11 20.42
N LYS A 392 6.20 -28.96 20.50
CA LYS A 392 6.80 -29.37 21.80
C LYS A 392 7.33 -28.18 22.60
N LEU A 393 7.74 -27.11 21.91
CA LEU A 393 8.23 -25.86 22.48
C LEU A 393 7.10 -24.86 22.81
N GLY A 394 5.83 -25.25 22.61
CA GLY A 394 4.67 -24.40 22.88
C GLY A 394 4.43 -23.32 21.82
N VAL A 395 5.01 -23.46 20.63
CA VAL A 395 4.79 -22.56 19.50
C VAL A 395 3.62 -23.07 18.65
N ASN A 396 2.69 -22.19 18.32
CA ASN A 396 1.59 -22.49 17.41
C ASN A 396 2.08 -22.48 15.96
N VAL A 397 1.97 -23.61 15.26
CA VAL A 397 2.41 -23.75 13.87
C VAL A 397 1.21 -23.93 12.95
N LYS A 398 1.04 -23.01 12.00
CA LYS A 398 0.06 -23.12 10.92
C LYS A 398 0.77 -23.42 9.60
N ILE A 399 0.43 -24.55 8.97
CA ILE A 399 0.91 -24.87 7.62
C ILE A 399 -0.22 -24.59 6.63
N THR A 400 0.09 -23.87 5.56
CA THR A 400 -0.83 -23.61 4.44
C THR A 400 -0.17 -23.93 3.12
N SER A 401 -0.93 -24.47 2.16
CA SER A 401 -0.48 -24.59 0.77
C SER A 401 -0.64 -23.23 0.09
N LEU A 402 0.30 -22.85 -0.76
CA LEU A 402 0.00 -21.93 -1.87
C LEU A 402 -1.08 -22.62 -2.72
N GLN A 403 -2.17 -21.91 -2.98
CA GLN A 403 -3.26 -22.37 -3.85
C GLN A 403 -3.09 -21.82 -5.25
#